data_AF-A0A1U7CUZ9-F1
#
_entry.id   AF-A0A1U7CUZ9-F1
#
_cell.length_a   1.000
_cell.length_b   1.000
_cell.length_c   1.000
_cell.angle_alpha   90.00
_cell.angle_beta   90.00
_cell.angle_gamma   90.00
#
_symmetry.space_group_name_H-M   'P 1'
#
loop_
_entity.id
_entity.type
_entity.pdbx_description
1 polymer ?
#
loop_
_entity_poly.entity_id
_entity_poly.type
_entity_poly.pdbx_seq_one_letter_code
_entity_poly.pdbx_strand_id
1 'polypeptide(L)'
;MANTRIVAKAIGVIGVAVLGLALPGCATSEWLHTSRVTQIFSPQPVADNPLVVPINDFEAVWNKTVAEVGAYFDIASENRLSRTIITEPKIGATVLEPWLGDSVTIGDRVESTLQTMRRFAVIKIDPAPAGGFLVKVEVHKELEDMVKPDRQAAGRAVFNNDFPVNRVREVVGPVPVAVGWIPRGRDPNLEQAILSGVRNAFFL
;
A
#
# COMPACT_ATOMS: atom_id res chain seq x y z
N MET A 1 -15.20 -38.27 80.85
CA MET A 1 -15.13 -36.90 80.31
C MET A 1 -15.23 -37.03 78.80
N ALA A 2 -16.45 -37.04 78.26
CA ALA A 2 -17.15 -35.84 77.78
C ALA A 2 -16.62 -35.35 76.41
N ASN A 3 -17.32 -35.79 75.36
CA ASN A 3 -17.76 -35.05 74.18
C ASN A 3 -16.82 -34.04 73.53
N THR A 4 -16.42 -34.30 72.28
CA THR A 4 -16.68 -33.42 71.12
C THR A 4 -16.24 -34.13 69.83
N ARG A 5 -17.18 -34.63 69.02
CA ARG A 5 -17.79 -33.94 67.86
C ARG A 5 -16.78 -33.79 66.71
N ILE A 6 -16.86 -34.67 65.71
CA ILE A 6 -17.56 -34.35 64.44
C ILE A 6 -17.08 -33.02 63.87
N VAL A 7 -15.81 -32.97 63.41
CA VAL A 7 -15.35 -32.18 62.26
C VAL A 7 -14.16 -32.94 61.65
N ALA A 8 -14.41 -34.20 61.31
CA ALA A 8 -13.53 -34.95 60.44
C ALA A 8 -13.85 -34.55 59.01
N LYS A 9 -12.79 -34.30 58.21
CA LYS A 9 -12.83 -34.17 56.74
C LYS A 9 -13.47 -32.90 56.17
N ALA A 10 -12.81 -31.74 56.25
CA ALA A 10 -13.15 -30.62 55.37
C ALA A 10 -12.01 -29.65 55.01
N ILE A 11 -10.87 -29.63 55.72
CA ILE A 11 -9.90 -28.52 55.57
C ILE A 11 -8.52 -28.97 55.02
N GLY A 12 -8.35 -30.26 54.70
CA GLY A 12 -7.05 -30.82 54.30
C GLY A 12 -6.87 -31.19 52.83
N VAL A 13 -7.77 -30.80 51.92
CA VAL A 13 -7.71 -31.24 50.49
C VAL A 13 -7.75 -30.08 49.47
N ILE A 14 -7.92 -28.83 49.91
CA ILE A 14 -7.98 -27.68 48.98
C ILE A 14 -6.61 -27.03 48.75
N GLY A 15 -5.57 -27.43 49.49
CA GLY A 15 -4.24 -26.80 49.45
C GLY A 15 -3.18 -27.40 48.51
N VAL A 16 -3.49 -28.43 47.71
CA VAL A 16 -2.48 -29.11 46.85
C VAL A 16 -2.89 -29.18 45.37
N ALA A 17 -4.08 -28.73 44.98
CA ALA A 17 -4.56 -28.78 43.59
C ALA A 17 -4.31 -27.50 42.77
N VAL A 18 -3.35 -26.64 43.15
CA VAL A 18 -3.03 -25.38 42.43
C VAL A 18 -1.59 -25.34 41.88
N LEU A 19 -0.79 -26.39 42.08
CA LEU A 19 0.63 -26.41 41.64
C LEU A 19 0.96 -27.51 40.61
N GLY A 20 0.06 -27.77 39.66
CA GLY A 20 0.23 -28.84 38.67
C GLY A 20 -0.39 -28.58 37.29
N LEU A 21 -0.59 -27.33 36.88
CA LEU A 21 -1.13 -26.98 35.54
C LEU A 21 -0.25 -25.98 34.77
N ALA A 22 1.03 -25.89 35.09
CA ALA A 22 2.01 -25.23 34.23
C ALA A 22 2.90 -26.29 33.59
N LEU A 23 2.80 -26.39 32.26
CA LEU A 23 3.65 -27.16 31.32
C LEU A 23 3.20 -28.61 31.05
N PRO A 24 2.35 -28.78 30.03
CA PRO A 24 2.80 -29.46 28.82
C PRO A 24 2.68 -28.45 27.66
N GLY A 25 3.79 -28.05 27.05
CA GLY A 25 4.41 -28.88 26.04
C GLY A 25 3.86 -28.46 24.68
N CYS A 26 4.55 -27.52 24.01
CA CYS A 26 4.37 -27.24 22.59
C CYS A 26 4.82 -28.48 21.79
N ALA A 27 3.96 -29.48 21.61
CA ALA A 27 4.09 -30.54 20.60
C ALA A 27 2.93 -31.56 20.68
N THR A 28 1.75 -31.21 20.16
CA THR A 28 0.75 -32.15 19.58
C THR A 28 -0.20 -31.31 18.68
N SER A 29 0.11 -31.20 17.39
CA SER A 29 -0.46 -31.99 16.29
C SER A 29 -1.95 -31.69 15.98
N GLU A 30 -2.16 -31.00 14.85
CA GLU A 30 -2.94 -31.54 13.72
C GLU A 30 -4.45 -31.80 13.89
N TRP A 31 -5.24 -30.86 14.43
CA TRP A 31 -6.73 -30.99 14.34
C TRP A 31 -7.50 -29.72 14.02
N LEU A 32 -6.80 -28.61 13.71
CA LEU A 32 -7.45 -27.40 13.21
C LEU A 32 -6.83 -27.05 11.85
N HIS A 33 -7.55 -27.35 10.77
CA HIS A 33 -7.34 -26.70 9.47
C HIS A 33 -7.63 -25.21 9.61
N THR A 34 -6.68 -24.45 10.17
CA THR A 34 -6.66 -22.98 10.13
C THR A 34 -5.99 -22.53 8.84
N SER A 35 -6.63 -22.82 7.72
CA SER A 35 -6.11 -22.48 6.39
C SER A 35 -6.36 -21.01 5.99
N ARG A 36 -6.93 -20.17 6.88
CA ARG A 36 -7.35 -18.80 6.51
C ARG A 36 -6.71 -17.66 7.30
N VAL A 37 -6.17 -17.93 8.49
CA VAL A 37 -5.60 -16.87 9.35
C VAL A 37 -4.08 -16.75 9.17
N THR A 38 -3.40 -17.82 8.78
CA THR A 38 -1.94 -17.84 8.56
C THR A 38 -1.49 -17.15 7.27
N GLN A 39 -2.39 -16.86 6.32
CA GLN A 39 -2.06 -16.04 5.15
C GLN A 39 -1.90 -14.55 5.45
N ILE A 40 -2.35 -14.05 6.62
CA ILE A 40 -2.29 -12.62 6.95
C ILE A 40 -0.85 -12.16 7.26
N PHE A 41 0.05 -13.09 7.63
CA PHE A 41 1.41 -12.78 8.08
C PHE A 41 2.52 -13.51 7.31
N SER A 42 2.19 -14.26 6.25
CA SER A 42 3.24 -14.78 5.38
C SER A 42 3.70 -13.64 4.47
N PRO A 43 4.97 -13.22 4.50
CA PRO A 43 5.49 -12.30 3.48
C PRO A 43 5.25 -12.96 2.12
N GLN A 44 4.56 -12.27 1.21
CA GLN A 44 4.48 -12.76 -0.17
C GLN A 44 5.91 -12.82 -0.73
N PRO A 45 6.28 -13.91 -1.43
CA PRO A 45 7.59 -14.00 -2.03
C PRO A 45 7.74 -12.84 -3.02
N VAL A 46 8.83 -12.08 -2.86
CA VAL A 46 9.18 -10.98 -3.76
C VAL A 46 9.12 -11.49 -5.20
N ALA A 47 8.41 -10.78 -6.07
CA ALA A 47 8.31 -11.13 -7.47
C ALA A 47 9.54 -10.60 -8.22
N ASP A 48 10.08 -11.43 -9.11
CA ASP A 48 11.15 -10.99 -9.98
C ASP A 48 10.61 -9.94 -10.96
N ASN A 49 11.39 -8.89 -11.21
CA ASN A 49 11.08 -7.86 -12.19
C ASN A 49 12.20 -7.86 -13.25
N PRO A 50 11.96 -8.39 -14.47
CA PRO A 50 10.67 -8.78 -15.05
C PRO A 50 10.14 -10.15 -14.59
N LEU A 51 8.82 -10.27 -14.48
CA LEU A 51 8.11 -11.50 -14.10
C LEU A 51 7.93 -12.41 -15.31
N VAL A 52 8.34 -13.68 -15.19
CA VAL A 52 8.13 -14.70 -16.23
C VAL A 52 6.73 -15.29 -16.08
N VAL A 53 5.91 -15.14 -17.11
CA VAL A 53 4.56 -15.72 -17.22
C VAL A 53 4.58 -16.85 -18.25
N PRO A 54 4.42 -18.13 -17.85
CA PRO A 54 4.55 -19.30 -18.74
C PRO A 54 3.29 -19.56 -19.59
N ILE A 55 2.63 -18.50 -20.06
CA ILE A 55 1.43 -18.57 -20.89
C ILE A 55 1.78 -18.10 -22.29
N ASN A 56 1.42 -18.91 -23.29
CA ASN A 56 1.76 -18.63 -24.70
C ASN A 56 0.74 -17.75 -25.43
N ASP A 57 -0.30 -17.26 -24.73
CA ASP A 57 -1.29 -16.34 -25.27
C ASP A 57 -1.02 -14.89 -24.83
N PHE A 58 -0.63 -14.05 -25.80
CA PHE A 58 -0.35 -12.64 -25.57
C PHE A 58 -1.60 -11.87 -25.10
N GLU A 59 -2.77 -12.17 -25.65
CA GLU A 59 -4.00 -11.45 -25.35
C GLU A 59 -4.47 -11.73 -23.92
N ALA A 60 -4.37 -12.99 -23.48
CA ALA A 60 -4.62 -13.33 -22.09
C ALA A 60 -3.66 -12.60 -21.13
N VAL A 61 -2.36 -12.56 -21.45
CA VAL A 61 -1.37 -11.86 -20.63
C VAL A 61 -1.66 -10.37 -20.58
N TRP A 62 -1.97 -9.76 -21.73
CA TRP A 62 -2.28 -8.34 -21.83
C TRP A 62 -3.51 -7.96 -21.01
N ASN A 63 -4.64 -8.62 -21.27
CA ASN A 63 -5.92 -8.24 -20.65
C ASN A 63 -5.91 -8.43 -19.13
N LYS A 64 -5.22 -9.46 -18.63
CA LYS A 64 -5.02 -9.65 -17.19
C LYS A 64 -4.10 -8.58 -16.60
N THR A 65 -3.00 -8.26 -17.26
CA THR A 65 -2.08 -7.20 -16.79
C THR A 65 -2.78 -5.84 -16.73
N VAL A 66 -3.57 -5.51 -17.76
CA VAL A 66 -4.43 -4.32 -17.81
C VAL A 66 -5.42 -4.30 -16.64
N ALA A 67 -6.09 -5.42 -16.35
CA ALA A 67 -7.05 -5.50 -15.25
C ALA A 67 -6.38 -5.30 -13.88
N GLU A 68 -5.21 -5.90 -13.64
CA GLU A 68 -4.46 -5.73 -12.39
C GLU A 68 -3.94 -4.30 -12.21
N VAL A 69 -3.38 -3.70 -13.26
CA VAL A 69 -2.92 -2.30 -13.22
C VAL A 69 -4.09 -1.34 -13.03
N GLY A 70 -5.21 -1.61 -13.69
CA GLY A 70 -6.46 -0.84 -13.60
C GLY A 70 -7.08 -0.79 -12.20
N ALA A 71 -6.71 -1.72 -11.30
CA ALA A 71 -7.13 -1.67 -9.91
C ALA A 71 -6.46 -0.51 -9.13
N TYR A 72 -5.29 -0.04 -9.58
CA TYR A 72 -4.51 1.01 -8.92
C TYR A 72 -4.59 2.35 -9.66
N PHE A 73 -4.43 2.32 -10.98
CA PHE A 73 -4.29 3.49 -11.83
C PHE A 73 -5.22 3.44 -13.03
N ASP A 74 -5.68 4.61 -13.47
CA ASP A 74 -6.39 4.75 -14.73
C ASP A 74 -5.41 4.62 -15.91
N ILE A 75 -5.86 4.01 -17.00
CA ILE A 75 -5.00 3.68 -18.14
C ILE A 75 -5.01 4.84 -19.14
N ALA A 76 -3.84 5.42 -19.40
CA ALA A 76 -3.69 6.53 -20.34
C ALA A 76 -3.56 6.04 -21.78
N SER A 77 -2.71 5.03 -22.00
CA SER A 77 -2.40 4.51 -23.33
C SER A 77 -2.08 3.03 -23.28
N GLU A 78 -2.74 2.27 -24.15
CA GLU A 78 -2.44 0.89 -24.44
C GLU A 78 -1.90 0.77 -25.87
N ASN A 79 -0.61 0.44 -26.01
CA ASN A 79 -0.03 0.19 -27.32
C ASN A 79 0.39 -1.28 -27.45
N ARG A 80 -0.45 -2.05 -28.16
CA ARG A 80 -0.21 -3.47 -28.43
C ARG A 80 1.03 -3.73 -29.28
N LEU A 81 1.37 -2.81 -30.19
CA LEU A 81 2.51 -2.96 -31.09
C LEU A 81 3.83 -2.71 -30.37
N SER A 82 3.91 -1.66 -29.55
CA SER A 82 5.08 -1.39 -28.70
C SER A 82 5.10 -2.20 -27.41
N ARG A 83 4.07 -3.04 -27.20
CA ARG A 83 3.84 -3.86 -26.00
C ARG A 83 3.99 -3.10 -24.69
N THR A 84 3.57 -1.84 -24.69
CA THR A 84 3.74 -0.92 -23.57
C THR A 84 2.37 -0.42 -23.11
N ILE A 85 2.15 -0.44 -21.81
CA ILE A 85 0.98 0.13 -21.14
C ILE A 85 1.47 1.30 -20.30
N ILE A 86 0.86 2.47 -20.47
CA ILE A 86 1.16 3.68 -19.72
C ILE A 86 -0.12 4.11 -19.00
N THR A 87 0.02 4.42 -17.73
CA THR A 87 -1.09 4.87 -16.87
C THR A 87 -1.09 6.39 -16.69
N GLU A 88 -2.25 6.94 -16.35
CA GLU A 88 -2.36 8.34 -15.98
C GLU A 88 -1.69 8.58 -14.62
N PRO A 89 -1.02 9.73 -14.45
CA PRO A 89 -0.41 10.06 -13.18
C PRO A 89 -1.50 10.35 -12.13
N LYS A 90 -1.43 9.62 -11.02
CA LYS A 90 -2.39 9.71 -9.91
C LYS A 90 -1.72 10.22 -8.64
N ILE A 91 -2.40 11.11 -7.92
CA ILE A 91 -1.94 11.61 -6.61
C ILE A 91 -1.97 10.46 -5.61
N GLY A 92 -0.88 10.31 -4.84
CA GLY A 92 -0.70 9.25 -3.86
C GLY A 92 -1.67 9.35 -2.68
N ALA A 93 -2.22 8.23 -2.23
CA ALA A 93 -3.06 8.20 -1.05
C ALA A 93 -2.32 8.62 0.23
N THR A 94 -3.05 9.37 1.04
CA THR A 94 -2.58 9.81 2.35
C THR A 94 -2.79 8.72 3.41
N VAL A 95 -2.29 8.99 4.62
CA VAL A 95 -2.51 8.13 5.80
C VAL A 95 -4.00 8.05 6.16
N LEU A 96 -4.79 9.08 5.84
CA LEU A 96 -6.22 9.16 6.14
C LEU A 96 -7.11 8.47 5.10
N GLU A 97 -6.52 7.93 4.03
CA GLU A 97 -7.23 7.27 2.93
C GLU A 97 -6.83 5.79 2.81
N PRO A 98 -7.08 4.96 3.85
CA PRO A 98 -6.67 3.56 3.87
C PRO A 98 -7.33 2.69 2.80
N TRP A 99 -8.46 3.12 2.22
CA TRP A 99 -9.19 2.39 1.18
C TRP A 99 -8.55 2.50 -0.23
N LEU A 100 -7.63 3.45 -0.43
CA LEU A 100 -6.90 3.57 -1.69
C LEU A 100 -5.66 2.65 -1.66
N GLY A 101 -5.51 1.76 -2.65
CA GLY A 101 -4.45 0.75 -2.70
C GLY A 101 -3.14 1.19 -3.37
N ASP A 102 -3.05 2.43 -3.85
CA ASP A 102 -1.92 2.98 -4.61
C ASP A 102 -0.64 3.22 -3.78
N SER A 103 -0.73 3.23 -2.45
CA SER A 103 0.41 3.31 -1.53
C SER A 103 0.43 2.09 -0.60
N VAL A 104 1.46 1.25 -0.75
CA VAL A 104 1.57 -0.04 -0.07
C VAL A 104 2.04 0.13 1.38
N THR A 105 3.11 0.91 1.59
CA THR A 105 3.74 1.04 2.91
C THR A 105 3.20 2.27 3.65
N ILE A 106 3.16 2.20 4.99
CA ILE A 106 2.80 3.36 5.83
C ILE A 106 3.74 4.54 5.56
N GLY A 107 5.03 4.28 5.33
CA GLY A 107 6.01 5.30 4.93
C GLY A 107 5.62 6.03 3.64
N ASP A 108 5.17 5.31 2.61
CA ASP A 108 4.72 5.90 1.34
C ASP A 108 3.49 6.80 1.53
N ARG A 109 2.60 6.43 2.46
CA ARG A 109 1.42 7.24 2.82
C ARG A 109 1.78 8.47 3.62
N VAL A 110 2.71 8.35 4.58
CA VAL A 110 3.22 9.49 5.35
C VAL A 110 3.92 10.47 4.43
N GLU A 111 4.76 9.97 3.50
CA GLU A 111 5.40 10.79 2.47
C GLU A 111 4.35 11.55 1.64
N SER A 112 3.33 10.84 1.12
CA SER A 112 2.25 11.43 0.32
C SER A 112 1.33 12.36 1.13
N THR A 113 1.34 12.27 2.47
CA THR A 113 0.60 13.18 3.37
C THR A 113 1.39 14.46 3.65
N LEU A 114 2.72 14.36 3.75
CA LEU A 114 3.59 15.50 4.04
C LEU A 114 3.92 16.31 2.78
N GLN A 115 3.95 15.68 1.62
CA GLN A 115 4.21 16.30 0.34
C GLN A 115 3.29 15.72 -0.73
N THR A 116 2.81 16.55 -1.66
CA THR A 116 2.02 16.04 -2.78
C THR A 116 2.92 15.20 -3.67
N MET A 117 2.68 13.89 -3.63
CA MET A 117 3.35 12.92 -4.49
C MET A 117 2.37 12.43 -5.53
N ARG A 118 2.83 12.22 -6.77
CA ARG A 118 2.08 11.47 -7.78
C ARG A 118 2.88 10.29 -8.28
N ARG A 119 2.18 9.26 -8.74
CA ARG A 119 2.78 8.04 -9.29
C ARG A 119 2.15 7.72 -10.63
N PHE A 120 2.94 7.17 -11.53
CA PHE A 120 2.46 6.55 -12.77
C PHE A 120 3.26 5.28 -13.04
N ALA A 121 2.60 4.28 -13.60
CA ALA A 121 3.18 3.02 -14.00
C ALA A 121 3.40 2.95 -15.52
N VAL A 122 4.55 2.40 -15.90
CA VAL A 122 4.91 1.99 -17.26
C VAL A 122 5.17 0.49 -17.22
N ILE A 123 4.38 -0.26 -17.98
CA ILE A 123 4.48 -1.71 -18.05
C ILE A 123 4.92 -2.11 -19.45
N LYS A 124 5.88 -3.04 -19.54
CA LYS A 124 6.36 -3.62 -20.79
C LYS A 124 6.19 -5.13 -20.77
N ILE A 125 5.66 -5.69 -21.85
CA ILE A 125 5.44 -7.13 -21.99
C ILE A 125 6.28 -7.62 -23.16
N ASP A 126 7.40 -8.28 -22.88
CA ASP A 126 8.33 -8.78 -23.90
C ASP A 126 8.25 -10.32 -24.00
N PRO A 127 8.46 -10.94 -25.18
CA PRO A 127 8.50 -12.39 -25.29
C PRO A 127 9.73 -12.97 -24.56
N ALA A 128 9.53 -14.02 -23.78
CA ALA A 128 10.63 -14.69 -23.08
C ALA A 128 11.41 -15.64 -24.02
N PRO A 129 12.75 -15.77 -23.88
CA PRO A 129 13.54 -16.68 -24.72
C PRO A 129 13.16 -18.16 -24.61
N ALA A 130 12.65 -18.59 -23.45
CA ALA A 130 12.28 -19.98 -23.17
C ALA A 130 10.78 -20.28 -23.38
N GLY A 131 10.04 -19.36 -24.02
CA GLY A 131 8.59 -19.41 -24.13
C GLY A 131 7.88 -18.64 -23.01
N GLY A 132 6.66 -18.18 -23.28
CA GLY A 132 5.92 -17.26 -22.41
C GLY A 132 6.29 -15.78 -22.60
N PHE A 133 5.88 -14.96 -21.64
CA PHE A 133 6.09 -13.51 -21.66
C PHE A 133 6.79 -13.01 -20.38
N LEU A 134 7.55 -11.95 -20.53
CA LEU A 134 8.22 -11.20 -19.48
C LEU A 134 7.43 -9.93 -19.23
N VAL A 135 6.80 -9.83 -18.06
CA VAL A 135 6.06 -8.64 -17.63
C VAL A 135 6.98 -7.80 -16.75
N LYS A 136 7.42 -6.65 -17.28
CA LYS A 136 8.21 -5.66 -16.55
C LYS A 136 7.29 -4.54 -16.08
N VAL A 137 7.29 -4.25 -14.79
CA VAL A 137 6.50 -3.14 -14.21
C VAL A 137 7.47 -2.11 -13.66
N GLU A 138 7.34 -0.86 -14.09
CA GLU A 138 8.10 0.27 -13.58
C GLU A 138 7.13 1.32 -13.07
N VAL A 139 7.17 1.63 -11.78
CA VAL A 139 6.34 2.69 -11.18
C VAL A 139 7.24 3.86 -10.89
N HIS A 140 6.95 5.01 -11.47
CA HIS A 140 7.68 6.23 -11.26
C HIS A 140 6.96 7.11 -10.25
N LYS A 141 7.72 7.61 -9.28
CA LYS A 141 7.26 8.52 -8.23
C LYS A 141 7.76 9.92 -8.55
N GLU A 142 6.87 10.89 -8.49
CA GLU A 142 7.17 12.31 -8.73
C GLU A 142 6.66 13.16 -7.57
N LEU A 143 7.47 14.13 -7.17
CA LEU A 143 7.15 15.12 -6.15
C LEU A 143 6.65 16.40 -6.82
N GLU A 144 5.57 16.97 -6.31
CA GLU A 144 5.16 18.32 -6.69
C GLU A 144 6.18 19.34 -6.17
N ASP A 145 6.82 20.08 -7.09
CA ASP A 145 7.65 21.21 -6.73
C ASP A 145 6.80 22.44 -6.58
N MET A 146 6.74 22.96 -5.35
CA MET A 146 5.90 24.08 -5.01
C MET A 146 6.67 25.05 -4.12
N VAL A 147 6.92 26.26 -4.63
CA VAL A 147 7.60 27.33 -3.88
C VAL A 147 6.80 27.76 -2.64
N LYS A 148 5.47 27.68 -2.73
CA LYS A 148 4.53 27.97 -1.64
C LYS A 148 3.23 27.19 -1.84
N PRO A 149 2.57 26.67 -0.79
CA PRO A 149 1.37 25.85 -0.99
C PRO A 149 0.28 26.63 -1.74
N ASP A 150 -0.34 26.01 -2.75
CA ASP A 150 -1.24 26.62 -3.75
C ASP A 150 -2.46 27.35 -3.13
N ARG A 151 -2.80 27.06 -1.87
CA ARG A 151 -3.95 27.65 -1.18
C ARG A 151 -3.68 28.03 0.28
N GLN A 152 -2.48 28.53 0.60
CA GLN A 152 -2.27 29.16 1.91
C GLN A 152 -3.20 30.39 2.06
N ALA A 153 -4.27 30.24 2.84
CA ALA A 153 -5.16 31.34 3.19
C ALA A 153 -4.49 32.32 4.16
N ALA A 154 -3.61 31.81 5.05
CA ALA A 154 -2.80 32.63 5.94
C ALA A 154 -1.68 33.33 5.13
N GLY A 155 -1.75 34.66 5.03
CA GLY A 155 -0.77 35.48 4.29
C GLY A 155 -1.22 35.94 2.91
N ARG A 156 -2.33 35.43 2.37
CA ARG A 156 -3.02 36.02 1.22
C ARG A 156 -3.77 37.26 1.68
N ALA A 157 -3.15 38.43 1.53
CA ALA A 157 -3.74 39.76 1.66
C ALA A 157 -5.03 39.79 2.52
N VAL A 158 -4.90 39.44 3.80
CA VAL A 158 -6.02 39.49 4.74
C VAL A 158 -6.17 40.95 5.10
N PHE A 159 -6.95 41.66 4.27
CA PHE A 159 -7.25 43.05 4.53
C PHE A 159 -8.16 43.14 5.75
N ASN A 160 -7.66 43.74 6.83
CA ASN A 160 -8.54 44.16 7.92
C ASN A 160 -9.53 45.20 7.36
N ASN A 161 -10.83 44.95 7.56
CA ASN A 161 -11.91 45.80 7.09
C ASN A 161 -12.10 47.07 7.96
N ASP A 162 -11.42 47.17 9.11
CA ASP A 162 -11.70 48.19 10.13
C ASP A 162 -10.87 49.48 10.07
N PHE A 163 -10.41 49.97 8.91
CA PHE A 163 -9.70 51.27 8.86
C PHE A 163 -10.06 52.22 7.70
N PRO A 164 -10.08 53.55 7.93
CA PRO A 164 -10.78 54.55 7.12
C PRO A 164 -10.07 55.00 5.83
N VAL A 165 -10.89 55.20 4.79
CA VAL A 165 -10.89 56.12 3.61
C VAL A 165 -9.59 56.49 2.85
N ASN A 166 -8.39 56.10 3.26
CA ASN A 166 -7.18 56.35 2.46
C ASN A 166 -6.31 55.09 2.37
N ARG A 167 -6.41 54.35 1.26
CA ARG A 167 -5.55 53.16 1.04
C ARG A 167 -5.07 53.09 -0.41
N VAL A 168 -3.75 53.23 -0.58
CA VAL A 168 -3.02 52.76 -1.76
C VAL A 168 -3.05 51.23 -1.70
N ARG A 169 -3.72 50.58 -2.66
CA ARG A 169 -3.74 49.13 -2.75
C ARG A 169 -2.47 48.67 -3.44
N GLU A 170 -1.65 47.89 -2.75
CA GLU A 170 -0.57 47.15 -3.39
C GLU A 170 -1.19 46.06 -4.25
N VAL A 171 -0.98 46.15 -5.57
CA VAL A 171 -1.43 45.15 -6.53
C VAL A 171 -0.51 43.94 -6.38
N VAL A 172 -0.98 42.91 -5.67
CA VAL A 172 -0.29 41.63 -5.63
C VAL A 172 -0.32 41.04 -7.04
N GLY A 173 0.84 40.93 -7.68
CA GLY A 173 0.99 40.37 -9.02
C GLY A 173 0.59 38.89 -9.09
N PRO A 174 0.45 38.34 -10.32
CA PRO A 174 0.11 36.93 -10.51
C PRO A 174 1.11 36.04 -9.78
N VAL A 175 0.58 35.10 -8.99
CA VAL A 175 1.37 34.09 -8.28
C VAL A 175 2.17 33.27 -9.31
N PRO A 176 3.49 33.10 -9.15
CA PRO A 176 4.23 32.18 -9.99
C PRO A 176 3.65 30.78 -9.79
N VAL A 177 3.15 30.18 -10.87
CA VAL A 177 2.70 28.79 -10.88
C VAL A 177 3.96 27.92 -10.85
N ALA A 178 4.20 27.24 -9.73
CA ALA A 178 5.21 26.20 -9.70
C ALA A 178 4.56 24.96 -10.34
N VAL A 179 4.79 24.78 -11.65
CA VAL A 179 4.27 23.65 -12.43
C VAL A 179 5.44 22.73 -12.76
N GLY A 180 6.01 22.14 -11.72
CA GLY A 180 7.12 21.20 -11.85
C GLY A 180 6.81 19.92 -11.11
N TRP A 181 7.01 18.78 -11.76
CA TRP A 181 7.04 17.49 -11.10
C TRP A 181 8.49 17.01 -11.09
N ILE A 182 9.06 16.83 -9.89
CA ILE A 182 10.44 16.38 -9.71
C ILE A 182 10.43 14.85 -9.65
N PRO A 183 11.13 14.15 -10.55
CA PRO A 183 11.23 12.69 -10.48
C PRO A 183 12.00 12.28 -9.22
N ARG A 184 11.38 11.45 -8.38
CA ARG A 184 11.99 10.85 -7.18
C ARG A 184 12.49 9.43 -7.40
N GLY A 185 12.36 8.91 -8.61
CA GLY A 185 12.83 7.58 -9.00
C GLY A 185 11.70 6.55 -9.04
N ARG A 186 12.06 5.28 -8.87
CA ARG A 186 11.13 4.15 -8.93
C ARG A 186 10.56 3.81 -7.56
N ASP A 187 9.33 3.33 -7.53
CA ASP A 187 8.65 2.86 -6.31
C ASP A 187 8.62 1.31 -6.29
N PRO A 188 9.63 0.65 -5.70
CA PRO A 188 9.73 -0.81 -5.73
C PRO A 188 8.61 -1.48 -4.93
N ASN A 189 8.04 -0.83 -3.92
CA ASN A 189 7.00 -1.43 -3.09
C ASN A 189 5.72 -1.62 -3.90
N LEU A 190 5.32 -0.59 -4.66
CA LEU A 190 4.14 -0.66 -5.50
C LEU A 190 4.37 -1.54 -6.73
N GLU A 191 5.57 -1.50 -7.33
CA GLU A 191 5.96 -2.44 -8.39
C GLU A 191 5.77 -3.89 -7.94
N GLN A 192 6.22 -4.22 -6.73
CA GLN A 192 6.08 -5.56 -6.18
C GLN A 192 4.64 -5.94 -5.91
N ALA A 193 3.81 -5.02 -5.42
CA ALA A 193 2.38 -5.27 -5.23
C ALA A 193 1.63 -5.53 -6.55
N ILE A 194 1.95 -4.77 -7.60
CA ILE A 194 1.37 -5.00 -8.94
C ILE A 194 1.86 -6.33 -9.51
N LEU A 195 3.17 -6.62 -9.42
CA LEU A 195 3.73 -7.88 -9.91
C LEU A 195 3.18 -9.09 -9.15
N SER A 196 2.94 -8.97 -7.83
CA SER A 196 2.31 -10.03 -7.06
C SER A 196 0.85 -10.22 -7.44
N GLY A 197 0.11 -9.14 -7.72
CA GLY A 197 -1.24 -9.19 -8.30
C GLY A 197 -1.27 -9.96 -9.62
N VAL A 198 -0.38 -9.61 -10.55
CA VAL A 198 -0.23 -10.30 -11.85
C VAL A 198 0.14 -11.77 -11.67
N ARG A 199 1.09 -12.09 -10.78
CA ARG A 199 1.46 -13.47 -10.44
C ARG A 199 0.24 -14.26 -9.95
N ASN A 200 -0.52 -13.70 -9.00
CA ASN A 200 -1.70 -14.32 -8.43
C ASN A 200 -2.82 -14.51 -9.48
N ALA A 201 -2.98 -13.56 -10.41
CA ALA A 201 -3.96 -13.63 -11.49
C ALA A 201 -3.73 -14.83 -12.44
N PHE A 202 -2.49 -15.33 -12.50
CA PHE A 202 -2.09 -16.51 -13.26
C PHE A 202 -1.85 -17.75 -12.41
N PHE A 203 -2.13 -17.70 -11.11
CA PHE A 203 -1.90 -18.80 -10.15
C PHE A 203 -0.44 -19.29 -10.12
N LEU A 204 0.50 -18.34 -10.24
CA LEU A 204 1.96 -18.57 -10.24
C LEU A 204 2.59 -18.39 -8.85
#